data_AF-R6QZL2-F1
#
_entry.id   AF-R6QZL2-F1
#
_cell.length_a   1.000
_cell.length_b   1.000
_cell.length_c   1.000
_cell.angle_alpha   90.00
_cell.angle_beta   90.00
_cell.angle_gamma   90.00
#
_symmetry.space_group_name_H-M   'P 1'
#
loop_
_entity.id
_entity.type
_entity.pdbx_description
1 polymer ?
#
loop_
_entity_poly.entity_id
_entity_poly.type
_entity_poly.pdbx_seq_one_letter_code
_entity_poly.pdbx_strand_id
1 'polypeptide(L)'
;MMKYYIYQTKEKKYAVKKEGSKRALKVFDNKIDALKYAQGLANKNNGQVVDQTLVKEISKKLKKTKHPFLVVLVIILVICLLGGFTYYGYKKGFINLDFLERGSNNHQYENVTSGVVYDDFQIHIMQLGNNKNGDAIYIKAGEKNILIDAGTSNIDQLQNYINTCNLDKNKNPIKVDKFDYVIVTHSDLDHIEGFTSSNSMFDRYKIDTIIDFKTEKAEVNDKGKKTKYGSYVESRKRAEVKGSKHYYASDLFQDEEKRVFTLKENLTMEIMYNKYYTETSNEENNYSVVTMFNYNNHKFLFTGDLEKDGEEAFANYYKNTLGQVDFYKAGHHGSKTSSNKVLLDLIKPKICAVSCSAGNSEYTPNYKNVFPAQIFVDNIAQYTDNVYVTSMGMDDKEKPINGNIIVSCNGEDVSVASTGKESDNQDTSNGPIKLKDSLWFNKEIYVVDTGKKDSENGGNIYNFVSAVKKKDYYNESTPNAIKVPFRVWPN
;
A
#
# COMPACT_ATOMS: atom_id res chain seq x y z
N MET A 1 0.64 -28.74 0.37
CA MET A 1 1.24 -28.52 -0.96
C MET A 1 1.47 -29.86 -1.63
N MET A 2 0.98 -30.05 -2.85
CA MET A 2 0.94 -31.35 -3.53
C MET A 2 2.34 -31.78 -4.00
N LYS A 3 2.85 -32.96 -3.64
CA LYS A 3 4.19 -33.40 -4.09
C LYS A 3 4.15 -34.24 -5.38
N TYR A 4 5.08 -33.98 -6.28
CA TYR A 4 5.33 -34.80 -7.47
C TYR A 4 6.73 -35.42 -7.37
N TYR A 5 6.77 -36.75 -7.31
CA TYR A 5 7.99 -37.51 -7.09
C TYR A 5 8.55 -38.03 -8.41
N ILE A 6 9.86 -37.82 -8.61
CA ILE A 6 10.61 -38.40 -9.72
C ILE A 6 11.41 -39.58 -9.19
N TYR A 7 11.28 -40.72 -9.86
CA TYR A 7 12.00 -41.94 -9.50
C TYR A 7 12.39 -42.74 -10.73
N GLN A 8 13.42 -43.58 -10.61
CA GLN A 8 13.86 -44.46 -11.69
C GLN A 8 13.10 -45.79 -11.64
N THR A 9 12.58 -46.24 -12.78
CA THR A 9 11.90 -47.53 -12.93
C THR A 9 12.89 -48.68 -13.00
N LYS A 10 12.39 -49.93 -12.95
CA LYS A 10 13.23 -51.13 -13.10
C LYS A 10 13.93 -51.20 -14.46
N GLU A 11 13.32 -50.61 -15.49
CA GLU A 11 13.84 -50.52 -16.87
C GLU A 11 14.79 -49.32 -17.07
N LYS A 12 15.26 -48.69 -15.99
CA LYS A 12 16.15 -47.51 -15.99
C LYS A 12 15.56 -46.23 -16.60
N LYS A 13 14.26 -46.19 -16.90
CA LYS A 13 13.53 -44.97 -17.30
C LYS A 13 13.16 -44.10 -16.09
N TYR A 14 12.77 -42.85 -16.32
CA TYR A 14 12.39 -41.88 -15.28
C TYR A 14 10.88 -41.68 -15.24
N ALA A 15 10.25 -41.95 -14.10
CA ALA A 15 8.81 -41.85 -13.92
C ALA A 15 8.45 -40.72 -12.96
N VAL A 16 7.34 -40.04 -13.24
CA VAL A 16 6.75 -39.01 -12.38
C VAL A 16 5.46 -39.53 -11.78
N LYS A 17 5.29 -39.41 -10.46
CA LYS A 17 4.02 -39.74 -9.78
C LYS A 17 3.62 -38.64 -8.80
N LYS A 18 2.32 -38.52 -8.57
CA LYS A 18 1.75 -37.66 -7.52
C LYS A 18 1.87 -38.33 -6.14
N GLU A 19 1.96 -37.53 -5.09
CA GLU A 19 1.88 -37.99 -3.70
C GLU A 19 0.63 -38.84 -3.45
N GLY A 20 0.79 -39.98 -2.77
CA GLY A 20 -0.27 -40.96 -2.55
C GLY A 20 -0.58 -41.87 -3.74
N SER A 21 -0.09 -41.57 -4.96
CA SER A 21 -0.32 -42.44 -6.12
C SER A 21 0.61 -43.65 -6.15
N LYS A 22 0.03 -44.83 -6.41
CA LYS A 22 0.79 -46.06 -6.70
C LYS A 22 1.24 -46.17 -8.17
N ARG A 23 0.61 -45.42 -9.08
CA ARG A 23 0.91 -45.45 -10.52
C ARG A 23 1.68 -44.21 -10.96
N ALA A 24 2.58 -44.39 -11.93
CA ALA A 24 3.23 -43.29 -12.62
C ALA A 24 2.19 -42.52 -13.45
N LEU A 25 2.28 -41.20 -13.44
CA LEU A 25 1.54 -40.32 -14.33
C LEU A 25 2.12 -40.37 -15.74
N LYS A 26 3.45 -40.39 -15.85
CA LYS A 26 4.18 -40.49 -17.12
C LYS A 26 5.59 -41.02 -16.89
N VAL A 27 6.15 -41.67 -17.92
CA VAL A 27 7.51 -42.23 -17.93
C VAL A 27 8.27 -41.63 -19.11
N PHE A 28 9.54 -41.32 -18.89
CA PHE A 28 10.44 -40.64 -19.81
C PHE A 28 11.75 -41.40 -19.93
N ASP A 29 12.40 -41.34 -21.09
CA ASP A 29 13.69 -42.00 -21.30
C ASP A 29 14.84 -41.26 -20.63
N ASN A 30 14.71 -39.94 -20.41
CA ASN A 30 15.71 -39.12 -19.72
C ASN A 30 15.11 -38.34 -18.53
N LYS A 31 16.00 -37.98 -17.60
CA LYS A 31 15.64 -37.32 -16.34
C LYS A 31 15.20 -35.88 -16.52
N ILE A 32 15.77 -35.17 -17.50
CA ILE A 32 15.49 -33.75 -17.75
C ILE A 32 14.04 -33.57 -18.18
N ASP A 33 13.52 -34.44 -19.04
CA ASP A 33 12.14 -34.38 -19.49
C ASP A 33 11.15 -34.75 -18.38
N ALA A 34 11.51 -35.73 -17.54
CA ALA A 34 10.73 -36.05 -16.34
C ALA A 34 10.68 -34.86 -15.36
N LEU A 35 11.79 -34.14 -15.19
CA LEU A 35 11.86 -32.93 -14.36
C LEU A 35 10.98 -31.81 -14.92
N LYS A 36 11.11 -31.49 -16.21
CA LYS A 36 10.28 -30.47 -16.88
C LYS A 36 8.79 -30.78 -16.75
N TYR A 37 8.40 -32.05 -16.95
CA TYR A 37 7.02 -32.47 -16.80
C TYR A 37 6.51 -32.36 -15.35
N ALA A 38 7.30 -32.79 -14.37
CA ALA A 38 6.94 -32.67 -12.96
C ALA A 38 6.84 -31.20 -12.52
N GLN A 39 7.72 -30.33 -13.02
CA GLN A 39 7.70 -28.89 -12.74
C GLN A 39 6.44 -28.23 -13.32
N GLY A 40 6.06 -28.58 -14.55
CA GLY A 40 4.81 -28.09 -15.15
C GLY A 40 3.57 -28.50 -14.34
N LEU A 41 3.53 -29.73 -13.84
CA LEU A 41 2.46 -30.20 -12.97
C LEU A 41 2.46 -29.51 -11.60
N ALA A 42 3.64 -29.26 -11.03
CA ALA A 42 3.79 -28.55 -9.77
C ALA A 42 3.31 -27.10 -9.88
N ASN A 43 3.75 -26.36 -10.91
CA ASN A 43 3.35 -24.97 -11.12
C ASN A 43 1.84 -24.84 -11.33
N LYS A 44 1.22 -25.73 -12.12
CA LYS A 44 -0.23 -25.71 -12.38
C LYS A 44 -1.08 -25.98 -11.14
N ASN A 45 -0.56 -26.71 -10.15
CA ASN A 45 -1.34 -27.20 -9.01
C ASN A 45 -0.81 -26.70 -7.66
N ASN A 46 -0.02 -25.63 -7.66
CA ASN A 46 0.65 -25.09 -6.47
C ASN A 46 1.34 -26.21 -5.64
N GLY A 47 2.12 -27.02 -6.33
CA GLY A 47 2.80 -28.22 -5.82
C GLY A 47 4.33 -28.07 -5.79
N GLN A 48 5.03 -29.12 -5.38
CA GLN A 48 6.49 -29.17 -5.34
C GLN A 48 7.03 -30.45 -5.97
N VAL A 49 8.21 -30.38 -6.57
CA VAL A 49 8.89 -31.53 -7.18
C VAL A 49 9.93 -32.11 -6.22
N VAL A 50 9.92 -33.43 -6.05
CA VAL A 50 10.88 -34.15 -5.21
C VAL A 50 11.63 -35.18 -6.05
N ASP A 51 12.93 -34.97 -6.26
CA ASP A 51 13.79 -35.89 -7.00
C ASP A 51 14.40 -36.96 -6.08
N GLN A 52 13.83 -38.16 -6.11
CA GLN A 52 14.30 -39.28 -5.29
C GLN A 52 15.51 -40.01 -5.90
N THR A 53 15.90 -39.68 -7.14
CA THR A 53 17.05 -40.33 -7.79
C THR A 53 18.38 -39.84 -7.22
N LEU A 54 18.45 -38.55 -6.87
CA LEU A 54 19.65 -37.93 -6.29
C LEU A 54 20.00 -38.51 -4.92
N VAL A 55 18.97 -38.71 -4.07
CA VAL A 55 19.13 -39.26 -2.72
C VAL A 55 19.68 -40.69 -2.77
N LYS A 56 19.21 -41.50 -3.73
CA LYS A 56 19.70 -42.88 -3.93
C LYS A 56 21.13 -42.96 -4.45
N GLU A 57 21.54 -42.05 -5.34
CA GLU A 57 22.92 -42.02 -5.86
C GLU A 57 23.94 -41.61 -4.80
N ILE A 58 23.61 -40.59 -4.00
CA ILE A 58 24.46 -40.12 -2.89
C ILE A 58 24.62 -41.22 -1.83
N SER A 59 23.52 -41.86 -1.42
CA SER A 59 23.56 -42.93 -0.42
C SER A 59 24.26 -44.21 -0.92
N LYS A 60 24.21 -44.50 -2.23
CA LYS A 60 24.94 -45.64 -2.84
C LYS A 60 26.45 -45.38 -2.95
N LYS A 61 26.87 -44.13 -3.21
CA LYS A 61 28.29 -43.73 -3.20
C LYS A 61 28.86 -43.73 -1.77
N LEU A 62 28.10 -43.26 -0.78
CA LEU A 62 28.50 -43.26 0.64
C LEU A 62 28.70 -44.68 1.22
N LYS A 63 27.94 -45.69 0.76
CA LYS A 63 28.10 -47.09 1.19
C LYS A 63 29.33 -47.81 0.61
N LYS A 64 29.96 -47.26 -0.45
CA LYS A 64 31.13 -47.88 -1.12
C LYS A 64 32.47 -47.24 -0.76
N THR A 65 32.48 -46.14 -0.03
CA THR A 65 33.71 -45.45 0.38
C THR A 65 34.22 -45.99 1.72
N LYS A 66 35.53 -46.23 1.82
CA LYS A 66 36.19 -46.64 3.08
C LYS A 66 36.24 -45.50 4.12
N HIS A 67 36.01 -44.25 3.70
CA HIS A 67 36.05 -43.05 4.55
C HIS A 67 34.86 -42.11 4.26
N PRO A 68 33.64 -42.47 4.69
CA PRO A 68 32.43 -41.69 4.41
C PRO A 68 32.46 -40.28 5.02
N PHE A 69 33.13 -40.12 6.17
CA PHE A 69 33.32 -38.82 6.82
C PHE A 69 34.15 -37.84 5.97
N LEU A 70 35.19 -38.32 5.30
CA LEU A 70 36.07 -37.48 4.49
C LEU A 70 35.34 -36.97 3.24
N VAL A 71 34.48 -37.80 2.65
CA VAL A 71 33.64 -37.41 1.51
C VAL A 71 32.63 -36.33 1.89
N VAL A 72 32.01 -36.45 3.07
CA VAL A 72 31.11 -35.40 3.58
C VAL A 72 31.86 -34.10 3.85
N LEU A 73 33.07 -34.17 4.42
CA LEU A 73 33.89 -33.00 4.69
C LEU A 73 34.27 -32.26 3.39
N VAL A 74 34.67 -33.00 2.35
CA VAL A 74 34.98 -32.43 1.02
C VAL A 74 33.75 -31.80 0.37
N ILE A 75 32.57 -32.40 0.49
CA ILE A 75 31.32 -31.83 -0.02
C ILE A 75 31.00 -30.51 0.69
N ILE A 76 31.13 -30.46 2.02
CA ILE A 76 30.93 -29.23 2.80
C ILE A 76 31.93 -28.15 2.36
N LEU A 77 33.21 -28.51 2.17
CA LEU A 77 34.25 -27.60 1.71
C LEU A 77 33.95 -27.02 0.32
N VAL A 78 33.48 -27.84 -0.61
CA VAL A 78 33.07 -27.41 -1.95
C VAL A 78 31.83 -26.50 -1.88
N ILE A 79 30.85 -26.81 -1.02
CA ILE A 79 29.67 -25.96 -0.81
C ILE A 79 30.08 -24.60 -0.21
N CYS A 80 31.00 -24.58 0.76
CA CYS A 80 31.52 -23.34 1.35
C CYS A 80 32.31 -22.51 0.33
N LEU A 81 33.13 -23.14 -0.51
CA LEU A 81 33.88 -22.46 -1.58
C LEU A 81 32.95 -21.89 -2.65
N LEU A 82 31.94 -22.67 -3.07
CA LEU A 82 30.92 -22.20 -4.00
C LEU A 82 30.09 -21.07 -3.41
N GLY A 83 29.71 -21.17 -2.12
CA GLY A 83 29.01 -20.11 -1.38
C GLY A 83 29.83 -18.83 -1.23
N GLY A 84 31.13 -18.96 -0.98
CA GLY A 84 32.06 -17.84 -0.95
C GLY A 84 32.21 -17.16 -2.32
N PHE A 85 32.31 -17.96 -3.39
CA PHE A 85 32.40 -17.45 -4.76
C PHE A 85 31.12 -16.76 -5.21
N THR A 86 29.94 -17.33 -4.91
CA THR A 86 28.65 -16.70 -5.23
C THR A 86 28.43 -15.41 -4.43
N TYR A 87 28.78 -15.38 -3.15
CA TYR A 87 28.73 -14.16 -2.33
C TYR A 87 29.67 -13.07 -2.85
N TYR A 88 30.90 -13.45 -3.23
CA TYR A 88 31.86 -12.52 -3.82
C TYR A 88 31.37 -11.96 -5.16
N GLY A 89 30.84 -12.82 -6.05
CA GLY A 89 30.29 -12.39 -7.34
C GLY A 89 29.01 -11.55 -7.23
N TYR A 90 28.19 -11.78 -6.20
CA TYR A 90 27.06 -10.92 -5.85
C TYR A 90 27.54 -9.53 -5.43
N LYS A 91 28.49 -9.44 -4.49
CA LYS A 91 29.04 -8.15 -4.03
C LYS A 91 29.73 -7.37 -5.15
N LYS A 92 30.26 -8.05 -6.16
CA LYS A 92 30.94 -7.46 -7.32
C LYS A 92 30.04 -7.30 -8.56
N GLY A 93 28.77 -7.67 -8.47
CA GLY A 93 27.76 -7.39 -9.49
C GLY A 93 27.77 -8.27 -10.75
N PHE A 94 28.51 -9.38 -10.77
CA PHE A 94 28.57 -10.29 -11.93
C PHE A 94 27.88 -11.65 -11.71
N ILE A 95 27.38 -11.91 -10.50
CA ILE A 95 26.42 -12.99 -10.22
C ILE A 95 25.13 -12.34 -9.72
N ASN A 96 24.06 -12.45 -10.51
CA ASN A 96 22.72 -12.03 -10.11
C ASN A 96 22.03 -13.20 -9.38
N LEU A 97 21.65 -12.99 -8.12
CA LEU A 97 20.99 -13.99 -7.24
C LEU A 97 19.45 -13.80 -7.16
N ASP A 98 18.85 -12.91 -7.95
CA ASP A 98 17.41 -12.60 -7.96
C ASP A 98 16.53 -13.84 -8.20
N PHE A 99 17.09 -14.92 -8.75
CA PHE A 99 16.40 -16.19 -8.92
C PHE A 99 16.12 -16.94 -7.60
N LEU A 100 16.92 -16.75 -6.56
CA LEU A 100 16.76 -17.44 -5.27
C LEU A 100 15.77 -16.76 -4.31
N GLU A 101 15.51 -15.46 -4.49
CA GLU A 101 14.45 -14.75 -3.76
C GLU A 101 13.04 -15.03 -4.30
N ARG A 102 12.93 -15.60 -5.51
CA ARG A 102 11.65 -16.03 -6.13
C ARG A 102 10.97 -17.21 -5.42
N GLY A 103 11.54 -17.73 -4.32
CA GLY A 103 11.03 -18.86 -3.55
C GLY A 103 10.11 -18.52 -2.37
N SER A 104 9.90 -17.22 -2.06
CA SER A 104 8.97 -16.81 -1.00
C SER A 104 7.76 -16.11 -1.61
N ASN A 105 6.65 -16.85 -1.73
CA ASN A 105 5.25 -16.40 -1.75
C ASN A 105 4.88 -15.01 -2.31
N ASN A 106 5.55 -14.51 -3.34
CA ASN A 106 5.02 -13.41 -4.13
C ASN A 106 4.24 -14.03 -5.28
N HIS A 107 2.92 -14.06 -5.13
CA HIS A 107 2.05 -14.00 -6.30
C HIS A 107 2.47 -12.76 -7.08
N GLN A 108 3.32 -12.95 -8.09
CA GLN A 108 3.42 -12.02 -9.19
C GLN A 108 2.08 -12.07 -9.91
N TYR A 109 1.13 -11.29 -9.42
CA TYR A 109 0.19 -10.66 -10.33
C TYR A 109 1.08 -9.87 -11.29
N GLU A 110 1.10 -10.25 -12.57
CA GLU A 110 1.46 -9.29 -13.60
C GLU A 110 0.50 -8.12 -13.39
N ASN A 111 0.97 -7.07 -12.72
CA ASN A 111 0.20 -5.86 -12.45
C ASN A 111 0.00 -5.16 -13.79
N VAL A 112 -0.95 -5.63 -14.59
CA VAL A 112 -1.39 -4.94 -15.79
C VAL A 112 -2.01 -3.64 -15.31
N THR A 113 -1.30 -2.54 -15.52
CA THR A 113 -1.83 -1.21 -15.25
C THR A 113 -3.06 -1.01 -16.13
N SER A 114 -4.19 -0.75 -15.49
CA SER A 114 -5.46 -0.40 -16.11
C SER A 114 -5.56 1.13 -16.21
N GLY A 115 -5.84 1.68 -17.39
CA GLY A 115 -5.93 3.12 -17.62
C GLY A 115 -4.67 3.76 -18.18
N VAL A 116 -4.70 5.08 -18.38
CA VAL A 116 -3.60 5.85 -18.98
C VAL A 116 -2.75 6.48 -17.89
N VAL A 117 -1.42 6.34 -18.01
CA VAL A 117 -0.42 6.97 -17.13
C VAL A 117 0.47 7.88 -17.97
N TYR A 118 0.47 9.16 -17.66
CA TYR A 118 1.37 10.16 -18.24
C TYR A 118 2.69 10.22 -17.47
N ASP A 119 3.81 10.46 -18.16
CA ASP A 119 5.15 10.40 -17.56
C ASP A 119 5.55 11.64 -16.73
N ASP A 120 4.93 12.79 -17.00
CA ASP A 120 5.35 14.09 -16.47
C ASP A 120 5.09 14.28 -14.98
N PHE A 121 3.83 14.10 -14.57
CA PHE A 121 3.41 14.22 -13.17
C PHE A 121 2.54 13.01 -12.81
N GLN A 122 2.96 12.24 -11.82
CA GLN A 122 2.27 11.04 -11.35
C GLN A 122 2.13 11.06 -9.83
N ILE A 123 0.94 10.76 -9.33
CA ILE A 123 0.58 10.60 -7.93
C ILE A 123 0.14 9.16 -7.75
N HIS A 124 0.89 8.39 -6.98
CA HIS A 124 0.61 7.00 -6.68
C HIS A 124 0.07 6.89 -5.25
N ILE A 125 -1.23 6.71 -5.11
CA ILE A 125 -1.87 6.37 -3.83
C ILE A 125 -1.66 4.86 -3.61
N MET A 126 -0.74 4.51 -2.71
CA MET A 126 -0.23 3.15 -2.61
C MET A 126 -1.12 2.25 -1.77
N GLN A 127 -1.31 1.01 -2.22
CA GLN A 127 -1.85 -0.06 -1.38
C GLN A 127 -0.76 -0.53 -0.40
N LEU A 128 -1.06 -0.51 0.89
CA LEU A 128 -0.09 -0.79 1.94
C LEU A 128 0.28 -2.27 2.09
N GLY A 129 -0.54 -3.19 1.56
CA GLY A 129 -0.29 -4.63 1.65
C GLY A 129 -0.61 -5.23 2.99
N ASN A 130 -1.38 -4.51 3.79
CA ASN A 130 -1.82 -4.94 5.09
C ASN A 130 -3.28 -4.51 5.25
N ASN A 131 -4.04 -5.27 6.04
CA ASN A 131 -5.45 -4.98 6.24
C ASN A 131 -5.61 -3.89 7.31
N LYS A 132 -5.09 -2.69 7.01
CA LYS A 132 -5.21 -1.47 7.81
C LYS A 132 -5.40 -0.26 6.90
N ASN A 133 -5.94 0.80 7.46
CA ASN A 133 -6.00 2.09 6.80
C ASN A 133 -4.61 2.76 6.83
N GLY A 134 -4.45 3.80 6.01
CA GLY A 134 -3.26 4.65 6.05
C GLY A 134 -2.88 5.25 4.72
N ASP A 135 -2.09 6.32 4.80
CA ASP A 135 -1.58 7.04 3.65
C ASP A 135 -0.09 6.73 3.44
N ALA A 136 0.21 6.30 2.23
CA ALA A 136 1.57 6.30 1.70
C ALA A 136 1.45 6.65 0.21
N ILE A 137 1.98 7.82 -0.16
CA ILE A 137 1.75 8.40 -1.48
C ILE A 137 3.10 8.74 -2.10
N TYR A 138 3.44 8.07 -3.18
CA TYR A 138 4.64 8.39 -3.96
C TYR A 138 4.26 9.32 -5.10
N ILE A 139 5.01 10.39 -5.29
CA ILE A 139 4.78 11.37 -6.35
C ILE A 139 6.06 11.52 -7.18
N LYS A 140 5.91 11.35 -8.49
CA LYS A 140 6.93 11.65 -9.50
C LYS A 140 6.55 12.94 -10.20
N ALA A 141 7.39 13.96 -10.07
CA ALA A 141 7.18 15.30 -10.62
C ALA A 141 8.36 15.67 -11.52
N GLY A 142 8.31 15.23 -12.78
CA GLY A 142 9.46 15.23 -13.67
C GLY A 142 10.56 14.33 -13.12
N GLU A 143 11.70 14.93 -12.76
CA GLU A 143 12.84 14.24 -12.15
C GLU A 143 12.77 14.23 -10.61
N LYS A 144 11.82 14.95 -10.01
CA LYS A 144 11.67 15.06 -8.56
C LYS A 144 10.87 13.90 -8.00
N ASN A 145 11.37 13.33 -6.91
CA ASN A 145 10.69 12.27 -6.17
C ASN A 145 10.20 12.82 -4.84
N ILE A 146 8.91 12.61 -4.57
CA ILE A 146 8.26 13.10 -3.35
C ILE A 146 7.53 11.93 -2.69
N LEU A 147 7.59 11.88 -1.37
CA LEU A 147 6.82 10.93 -0.57
C LEU A 147 5.94 11.70 0.41
N ILE A 148 4.63 11.48 0.38
CA ILE A 148 3.70 11.98 1.41
C ILE A 148 3.28 10.78 2.25
N ASP A 149 3.64 10.82 3.53
CA ASP A 149 3.46 9.75 4.52
C ASP A 149 4.07 8.40 4.10
N ALA A 150 4.08 7.43 5.02
CA ALA A 150 4.66 6.10 4.77
C ALA A 150 3.82 4.95 5.36
N GLY A 151 2.55 5.21 5.61
CA GLY A 151 1.57 4.21 5.99
C GLY A 151 1.93 3.43 7.25
N THR A 152 1.27 2.29 7.38
CA THR A 152 1.59 1.26 8.36
C THR A 152 2.72 0.34 7.88
N SER A 153 3.55 -0.13 8.82
CA SER A 153 4.90 -0.74 8.77
C SER A 153 5.32 -1.78 7.70
N ASN A 154 4.62 -1.97 6.58
CA ASN A 154 5.05 -2.81 5.47
C ASN A 154 5.99 -2.05 4.49
N ILE A 155 7.11 -1.57 5.02
CA ILE A 155 8.05 -0.69 4.30
C ILE A 155 8.69 -1.40 3.09
N ASP A 156 8.90 -2.72 3.17
CA ASP A 156 9.45 -3.51 2.06
C ASP A 156 8.52 -3.49 0.86
N GLN A 157 7.21 -3.60 1.07
CA GLN A 157 6.23 -3.48 -0.01
C GLN A 157 6.22 -2.08 -0.62
N LEU A 158 6.23 -1.03 0.20
CA LEU A 158 6.26 0.35 -0.30
C LEU A 158 7.51 0.58 -1.16
N GLN A 159 8.67 0.16 -0.67
CA GLN A 159 9.92 0.26 -1.42
C GLN A 159 9.90 -0.57 -2.72
N ASN A 160 9.36 -1.79 -2.68
CA ASN A 160 9.22 -2.62 -3.88
C ASN A 160 8.31 -1.96 -4.92
N TYR A 161 7.20 -1.37 -4.50
CA TYR A 161 6.32 -0.63 -5.39
C TYR A 161 7.00 0.60 -5.98
N ILE A 162 7.60 1.47 -5.16
CA ILE A 162 8.33 2.67 -5.61
C ILE A 162 9.40 2.31 -6.65
N ASN A 163 10.16 1.24 -6.40
CA ASN A 163 11.22 0.78 -7.30
C ASN A 163 10.71 0.17 -8.61
N THR A 164 9.42 -0.19 -8.70
CA THR A 164 8.82 -0.84 -9.87
C THR A 164 7.86 0.07 -10.64
N CYS A 165 7.29 1.10 -10.00
CA CYS A 165 6.36 2.02 -10.63
C CYS A 165 7.04 3.21 -11.32
N ASN A 166 8.26 3.57 -10.91
CA ASN A 166 9.06 4.58 -11.61
C ASN A 166 9.70 3.95 -12.86
N LEU A 167 9.20 4.28 -14.04
CA LEU A 167 9.62 3.67 -15.31
C LEU A 167 10.37 4.65 -16.21
N ASP A 168 11.35 4.14 -16.96
CA ASP A 168 11.93 4.86 -18.09
C ASP A 168 10.99 4.83 -19.31
N LYS A 169 11.35 5.57 -20.37
CA LYS A 169 10.62 5.61 -21.65
C LYS A 169 10.45 4.24 -22.33
N ASN A 170 11.27 3.25 -21.97
CA ASN A 170 11.22 1.89 -22.47
C ASN A 170 10.48 0.94 -21.50
N LYS A 171 9.83 1.47 -20.48
CA LYS A 171 9.12 0.74 -19.42
C LYS A 171 10.01 -0.13 -18.54
N ASN A 172 11.29 0.21 -18.41
CA ASN A 172 12.18 -0.42 -17.44
C ASN A 172 12.10 0.30 -16.09
N PRO A 173 12.07 -0.43 -14.96
CA PRO A 173 12.12 0.18 -13.64
C PRO A 173 13.40 1.00 -13.41
N ILE A 174 13.20 2.24 -12.97
CA ILE A 174 14.24 3.14 -12.50
C ILE A 174 14.23 3.09 -10.97
N LYS A 175 15.36 2.68 -10.40
CA LYS A 175 15.54 2.69 -8.96
C LYS A 175 15.47 4.13 -8.43
N VAL A 176 14.62 4.34 -7.42
CA VAL A 176 14.62 5.57 -6.62
C VAL A 176 15.61 5.39 -5.48
N ASP A 177 16.59 6.28 -5.38
CA ASP A 177 17.59 6.30 -4.29
C ASP A 177 17.44 7.52 -3.38
N LYS A 178 16.68 8.52 -3.83
CA LYS A 178 16.49 9.81 -3.17
C LYS A 178 15.05 10.30 -3.26
N PHE A 179 14.56 10.92 -2.19
CA PHE A 179 13.41 11.82 -2.22
C PHE A 179 13.89 13.27 -2.09
N ASP A 180 13.46 14.12 -3.02
CA ASP A 180 13.67 15.57 -2.94
C ASP A 180 12.87 16.16 -1.76
N TYR A 181 11.65 15.66 -1.56
CA TYR A 181 10.78 16.04 -0.46
C TYR A 181 10.14 14.81 0.19
N VAL A 182 10.13 14.79 1.52
CA VAL A 182 9.22 13.94 2.30
C VAL A 182 8.29 14.85 3.08
N ILE A 183 6.99 14.69 2.89
CA ILE A 183 5.97 15.37 3.67
C ILE A 183 5.38 14.35 4.64
N VAL A 184 5.32 14.71 5.92
CA VAL A 184 4.65 13.89 6.94
C VAL A 184 3.50 14.72 7.49
N THR A 185 2.28 14.21 7.38
CA THR A 185 1.08 15.04 7.58
C THR A 185 0.77 15.26 9.05
N HIS A 186 0.71 14.22 9.86
CA HIS A 186 0.42 14.27 11.30
C HIS A 186 0.97 12.99 11.98
N SER A 187 0.88 12.86 13.31
CA SER A 187 1.60 11.79 14.03
C SER A 187 0.87 10.46 14.22
N ASP A 188 -0.23 10.21 13.51
CA ASP A 188 -0.92 8.93 13.65
C ASP A 188 -0.23 7.82 12.86
N LEU A 189 -0.35 6.60 13.39
CA LEU A 189 0.51 5.48 13.00
C LEU A 189 0.26 5.03 11.57
N ASP A 190 -0.95 5.17 11.09
CA ASP A 190 -1.32 4.90 9.71
C ASP A 190 -0.75 5.92 8.71
N HIS A 191 0.01 6.91 9.19
CA HIS A 191 0.81 7.83 8.40
C HIS A 191 2.30 7.68 8.69
N ILE A 192 2.69 7.66 9.98
CA ILE A 192 4.10 7.77 10.37
C ILE A 192 4.81 6.44 10.60
N GLU A 193 4.11 5.31 10.69
CA GLU A 193 4.75 4.08 11.19
C GLU A 193 5.93 3.64 10.32
N GLY A 194 5.83 3.82 8.99
CA GLY A 194 6.93 3.60 8.04
C GLY A 194 8.20 4.44 8.30
N PHE A 195 8.11 5.48 9.14
CA PHE A 195 9.23 6.31 9.56
C PHE A 195 9.80 5.97 10.94
N THR A 196 9.13 5.16 11.76
CA THR A 196 9.45 5.01 13.20
C THR A 196 10.62 4.08 13.55
N SER A 197 11.11 3.27 12.60
CA SER A 197 12.14 2.26 12.89
C SER A 197 13.55 2.69 12.52
N SER A 198 14.57 1.89 12.86
CA SER A 198 15.96 2.07 12.41
C SER A 198 16.23 1.61 10.98
N ASN A 199 15.21 1.08 10.30
CA ASN A 199 15.22 0.71 8.88
C ASN A 199 14.03 1.38 8.16
N SER A 200 13.75 2.62 8.58
CA SER A 200 12.63 3.42 8.10
C SER A 200 12.83 3.92 6.68
N MET A 201 11.83 4.58 6.09
CA MET A 201 12.00 5.30 4.82
C MET A 201 13.14 6.35 4.89
N PHE A 202 13.35 7.00 6.04
CA PHE A 202 14.47 7.92 6.26
C PHE A 202 15.86 7.24 6.33
N ASP A 203 15.89 5.93 6.55
CA ASP A 203 17.12 5.15 6.57
C ASP A 203 17.40 4.45 5.23
N ARG A 204 16.36 4.19 4.44
CA ARG A 204 16.44 3.51 3.13
C ARG A 204 16.77 4.44 1.97
N TYR A 205 16.43 5.72 2.08
CA TYR A 205 16.59 6.71 1.03
C TYR A 205 17.39 7.92 1.51
N LYS A 206 18.11 8.58 0.60
CA LYS A 206 18.59 9.93 0.86
C LYS A 206 17.40 10.89 0.79
N ILE A 207 17.28 11.80 1.74
CA ILE A 207 16.21 12.80 1.76
C ILE A 207 16.82 14.18 1.71
N ASP A 208 16.41 15.02 0.76
CA ASP A 208 16.92 16.40 0.68
C ASP A 208 16.14 17.32 1.64
N THR A 209 14.80 17.28 1.62
CA THR A 209 13.95 18.13 2.48
C THR A 209 12.84 17.31 3.14
N ILE A 210 12.62 17.54 4.43
CA ILE A 210 11.51 17.00 5.22
C ILE A 210 10.62 18.17 5.63
N ILE A 211 9.32 18.06 5.34
CA ILE A 211 8.30 19.00 5.80
C ILE A 211 7.33 18.23 6.68
N ASP A 212 7.18 18.62 7.95
CA ASP A 212 6.23 17.97 8.84
C ASP A 212 5.44 18.96 9.69
N PHE A 213 4.70 18.42 10.65
CA PHE A 213 3.76 19.12 11.50
C PHE A 213 4.35 19.37 12.89
N LYS A 214 3.76 20.33 13.59
CA LYS A 214 4.05 20.61 14.99
C LYS A 214 2.88 20.13 15.83
N THR A 215 3.15 19.32 16.85
CA THR A 215 2.15 18.78 17.80
C THR A 215 2.67 18.86 19.24
N GLU A 216 1.74 18.82 20.19
CA GLU A 216 2.03 18.71 21.64
C GLU A 216 2.24 17.25 22.11
N LYS A 217 2.11 16.27 21.20
CA LYS A 217 2.27 14.85 21.53
C LYS A 217 3.66 14.57 22.13
N ALA A 218 3.68 13.88 23.26
CA ALA A 218 4.93 13.61 23.97
C ALA A 218 5.81 12.59 23.22
N GLU A 219 7.12 12.88 23.13
CA GLU A 219 8.12 11.94 22.58
C GLU A 219 8.39 10.74 23.52
N VAL A 220 8.11 10.90 24.81
CA VAL A 220 8.23 9.87 25.85
C VAL A 220 6.94 9.80 26.67
N ASN A 221 6.57 8.60 27.12
CA ASN A 221 5.44 8.43 28.03
C ASN A 221 5.85 8.63 29.50
N ASP A 222 4.87 8.60 30.40
CA ASP A 222 5.05 8.78 31.85
C ASP A 222 6.03 7.79 32.52
N LYS A 223 6.39 6.71 31.81
CA LYS A 223 7.36 5.70 32.26
C LYS A 223 8.76 5.93 31.67
N GLY A 224 9.00 7.07 31.02
CA GLY A 224 10.26 7.39 30.35
C GLY A 224 10.52 6.57 29.08
N LYS A 225 9.52 5.82 28.58
CA LYS A 225 9.66 5.03 27.34
C LYS A 225 9.27 5.87 26.14
N LYS A 226 10.11 5.83 25.10
CA LYS A 226 9.87 6.47 23.80
C LYS A 226 8.52 6.04 23.21
N THR A 227 7.71 7.03 22.84
CA THR A 227 6.45 6.82 22.13
C THR A 227 6.72 6.54 20.65
N LYS A 228 5.70 6.14 19.90
CA LYS A 228 5.83 5.97 18.44
C LYS A 228 6.14 7.29 17.74
N TYR A 229 5.55 8.39 18.21
CA TYR A 229 5.91 9.73 17.77
C TYR A 229 7.36 10.09 18.11
N GLY A 230 7.83 9.81 19.34
CA GLY A 230 9.25 10.00 19.69
C GLY A 230 10.21 9.16 18.84
N SER A 231 9.81 7.95 18.45
CA SER A 231 10.56 7.13 17.49
C SER A 231 10.60 7.74 16.09
N TYR A 232 9.51 8.34 15.62
CA TYR A 232 9.49 9.14 14.39
C TYR A 232 10.45 10.34 14.49
N VAL A 233 10.36 11.13 15.55
CA VAL A 233 11.21 12.31 15.75
C VAL A 233 12.70 11.93 15.79
N GLU A 234 13.06 10.85 16.47
CA GLU A 234 14.43 10.34 16.45
C GLU A 234 14.88 9.95 15.03
N SER A 235 13.99 9.32 14.27
CA SER A 235 14.26 8.92 12.87
C SER A 235 14.48 10.13 11.97
N ARG A 236 13.63 11.15 12.08
CA ARG A 236 13.77 12.44 11.40
C ARG A 236 15.10 13.11 11.77
N LYS A 237 15.45 13.19 13.06
CA LYS A 237 16.72 13.75 13.54
C LYS A 237 17.93 13.02 12.94
N ARG A 238 17.85 11.69 12.73
CA ARG A 238 18.91 10.95 12.01
C ARG A 238 19.03 11.38 10.56
N ALA A 239 17.92 11.66 9.87
CA ALA A 239 17.95 12.18 8.50
C ALA A 239 18.58 13.58 8.44
N GLU A 240 18.27 14.46 9.39
CA GLU A 240 18.90 15.79 9.51
C GLU A 240 20.42 15.69 9.70
N VAL A 241 20.88 14.77 10.56
CA VAL A 241 22.33 14.51 10.74
C VAL A 241 22.98 14.01 9.45
N LYS A 242 22.24 13.29 8.59
CA LYS A 242 22.68 12.87 7.24
C LYS A 242 22.61 14.00 6.20
N GLY A 243 22.14 15.18 6.58
CA GLY A 243 22.11 16.39 5.74
C GLY A 243 20.73 16.81 5.22
N SER A 244 19.64 16.16 5.64
CA SER A 244 18.30 16.58 5.27
C SER A 244 17.96 17.94 5.90
N LYS A 245 17.35 18.84 5.11
CA LYS A 245 16.70 20.04 5.65
C LYS A 245 15.39 19.64 6.31
N HIS A 246 15.04 20.29 7.41
CA HIS A 246 13.76 20.08 8.08
C HIS A 246 13.03 21.42 8.26
N TYR A 247 11.74 21.43 7.93
CA TYR A 247 10.84 22.55 8.12
C TYR A 247 9.53 22.07 8.75
N TYR A 248 8.98 22.85 9.66
CA TYR A 248 7.57 22.70 10.01
C TYR A 248 6.71 23.43 8.97
N ALA A 249 5.59 22.84 8.58
CA ALA A 249 4.62 23.44 7.68
C ALA A 249 4.12 24.80 8.21
N SER A 250 4.01 24.94 9.53
CA SER A 250 3.67 26.20 10.20
C SER A 250 4.65 27.34 9.93
N ASP A 251 5.94 27.02 9.79
CA ASP A 251 6.99 28.02 9.54
C ASP A 251 7.03 28.40 8.07
N LEU A 252 6.81 27.43 7.18
CA LEU A 252 6.72 27.68 5.74
C LEU A 252 5.51 28.55 5.39
N PHE A 253 4.34 28.24 5.95
CA PHE A 253 3.10 28.93 5.60
C PHE A 253 3.11 30.44 5.90
N GLN A 254 3.88 30.86 6.92
CA GLN A 254 4.04 32.27 7.31
C GLN A 254 4.76 33.13 6.27
N ASP A 255 5.45 32.51 5.30
CA ASP A 255 6.23 33.18 4.28
C ASP A 255 5.84 32.65 2.90
N GLU A 256 5.16 33.49 2.11
CA GLU A 256 4.58 33.09 0.83
C GLU A 256 5.63 32.55 -0.16
N GLU A 257 6.85 33.11 -0.12
CA GLU A 257 7.95 32.67 -0.99
C GLU A 257 8.53 31.32 -0.55
N LYS A 258 8.42 30.99 0.75
CA LYS A 258 8.95 29.73 1.30
C LYS A 258 7.95 28.58 1.24
N ARG A 259 6.64 28.85 1.18
CA ARG A 259 5.63 27.78 1.09
C ARG A 259 5.47 27.19 -0.31
N VAL A 260 5.97 27.85 -1.35
CA VAL A 260 5.88 27.40 -2.75
C VAL A 260 7.20 26.86 -3.26
N PHE A 261 7.21 25.58 -3.66
CA PHE A 261 8.36 24.87 -4.19
C PHE A 261 8.16 24.63 -5.69
N THR A 262 9.07 25.15 -6.53
CA THR A 262 9.09 24.84 -7.96
C THR A 262 9.70 23.46 -8.17
N LEU A 263 8.93 22.53 -8.75
CA LEU A 263 9.37 21.14 -9.01
C LEU A 263 9.90 20.97 -10.43
N LYS A 264 9.21 21.55 -11.41
CA LYS A 264 9.64 21.78 -12.80
C LYS A 264 8.92 23.02 -13.34
N GLU A 265 9.17 23.37 -14.61
CA GLU A 265 8.43 24.43 -15.29
C GLU A 265 6.91 24.20 -15.19
N ASN A 266 6.19 25.23 -14.72
CA ASN A 266 4.75 25.25 -14.48
C ASN A 266 4.20 24.18 -13.52
N LEU A 267 5.06 23.44 -12.80
CA LEU A 267 4.67 22.50 -11.76
C LEU A 267 5.22 22.94 -10.40
N THR A 268 4.33 23.31 -9.50
CA THR A 268 4.67 23.71 -8.13
C THR A 268 4.01 22.83 -7.09
N MET A 269 4.62 22.77 -5.92
CA MET A 269 4.05 22.23 -4.69
C MET A 269 3.94 23.36 -3.67
N GLU A 270 2.77 23.55 -3.07
CA GLU A 270 2.50 24.58 -2.08
C GLU A 270 2.01 23.96 -0.77
N ILE A 271 2.58 24.42 0.36
CA ILE A 271 2.03 24.16 1.69
C ILE A 271 0.88 25.13 1.92
N MET A 272 -0.33 24.59 2.05
CA MET A 272 -1.57 25.37 2.12
C MET A 272 -1.94 25.71 3.56
N TYR A 273 -2.88 26.64 3.75
CA TYR A 273 -3.35 27.05 5.07
C TYR A 273 -3.87 25.84 5.87
N ASN A 274 -3.54 25.81 7.16
CA ASN A 274 -4.25 25.02 8.15
C ASN A 274 -4.33 25.87 9.43
N LYS A 275 -5.53 25.98 10.00
CA LYS A 275 -5.81 26.65 11.28
C LYS A 275 -4.83 26.24 12.39
N TYR A 276 -4.50 24.96 12.46
CA TYR A 276 -3.68 24.38 13.52
C TYR A 276 -2.16 24.51 13.30
N TYR A 277 -1.74 25.30 12.31
CA TYR A 277 -0.37 25.80 12.26
C TYR A 277 -0.07 26.86 13.32
N THR A 278 -1.10 27.56 13.78
CA THR A 278 -0.99 28.61 14.80
C THR A 278 -1.86 28.38 16.03
N GLU A 279 -2.76 27.38 15.97
CA GLU A 279 -3.66 27.00 17.06
C GLU A 279 -3.40 25.57 17.54
N THR A 280 -3.91 25.23 18.71
CA THR A 280 -3.83 23.87 19.26
C THR A 280 -5.12 23.09 19.04
N SER A 281 -4.99 21.77 18.93
CA SER A 281 -6.08 20.81 18.84
C SER A 281 -5.85 19.66 19.81
N ASN A 282 -6.94 19.10 20.31
CA ASN A 282 -6.91 17.82 21.05
C ASN A 282 -6.93 16.61 20.11
N GLU A 283 -7.26 16.80 18.84
CA GLU A 283 -7.29 15.75 17.82
C GLU A 283 -6.03 15.85 16.97
N GLU A 284 -5.24 14.79 16.92
CA GLU A 284 -3.94 14.80 16.23
C GLU A 284 -4.06 15.02 14.72
N ASN A 285 -5.12 14.46 14.13
CA ASN A 285 -5.52 14.62 12.74
C ASN A 285 -5.52 16.08 12.27
N ASN A 286 -5.88 17.00 13.16
CA ASN A 286 -6.01 18.42 12.84
C ASN A 286 -4.66 19.12 12.57
N TYR A 287 -3.55 18.54 13.02
CA TYR A 287 -2.21 19.06 12.69
C TYR A 287 -1.74 18.69 11.27
N SER A 288 -2.59 18.03 10.47
CA SER A 288 -2.28 17.60 9.10
C SER A 288 -1.64 18.69 8.24
N VAL A 289 -0.52 18.36 7.61
CA VAL A 289 0.09 19.19 6.57
C VAL A 289 -0.76 19.15 5.30
N VAL A 290 -1.37 20.28 4.92
CA VAL A 290 -2.17 20.39 3.69
C VAL A 290 -1.25 20.79 2.55
N THR A 291 -1.28 20.03 1.45
CA THR A 291 -0.40 20.24 0.30
C THR A 291 -1.21 20.35 -0.99
N MET A 292 -0.89 21.32 -1.83
CA MET A 292 -1.41 21.47 -3.18
C MET A 292 -0.30 21.30 -4.20
N PHE A 293 -0.56 20.57 -5.27
CA PHE A 293 0.26 20.63 -6.48
C PHE A 293 -0.50 21.39 -7.56
N ASN A 294 0.18 22.30 -8.24
CA ASN A 294 -0.37 23.03 -9.39
C ASN A 294 0.46 22.69 -10.61
N TYR A 295 -0.17 22.14 -11.67
CA TYR A 295 0.48 21.91 -12.96
C TYR A 295 -0.29 22.65 -14.05
N ASN A 296 0.27 23.73 -14.61
CA ASN A 296 -0.45 24.65 -15.48
C ASN A 296 -1.74 25.15 -14.79
N ASN A 297 -2.91 24.79 -15.32
CA ASN A 297 -4.22 25.12 -14.77
C ASN A 297 -4.82 23.99 -13.90
N HIS A 298 -4.13 22.87 -13.72
CA HIS A 298 -4.60 21.73 -12.94
C HIS A 298 -4.20 21.78 -11.47
N LYS A 299 -5.10 21.35 -10.58
CA LYS A 299 -4.92 21.40 -9.12
C LYS A 299 -5.14 20.04 -8.46
N PHE A 300 -4.22 19.66 -7.56
CA PHE A 300 -4.20 18.36 -6.88
C PHE A 300 -4.05 18.58 -5.37
N LEU A 301 -5.12 18.37 -4.61
CA LEU A 301 -5.20 18.69 -3.18
C LEU A 301 -5.06 17.44 -2.29
N PHE A 302 -4.23 17.58 -1.26
CA PHE A 302 -4.02 16.59 -0.20
C PHE A 302 -4.21 17.28 1.15
N THR A 303 -5.16 16.81 1.95
CA THR A 303 -5.49 17.42 3.26
C THR A 303 -4.97 16.62 4.46
N GLY A 304 -4.27 15.51 4.23
CA GLY A 304 -4.03 14.51 5.28
C GLY A 304 -5.35 14.11 5.92
N ASP A 305 -5.38 14.08 7.25
CA ASP A 305 -6.55 13.69 8.02
C ASP A 305 -7.29 14.88 8.62
N LEU A 306 -7.09 16.10 8.09
CA LEU A 306 -7.74 17.32 8.57
C LEU A 306 -9.25 17.11 8.73
N GLU A 307 -9.76 17.38 9.93
CA GLU A 307 -11.15 17.15 10.28
C GLU A 307 -12.00 18.42 10.15
N LYS A 308 -13.30 18.27 10.35
CA LYS A 308 -14.34 19.27 10.10
C LYS A 308 -13.95 20.72 10.43
N ASP A 309 -13.53 21.00 11.66
CA ASP A 309 -13.22 22.37 12.08
C ASP A 309 -12.03 22.97 11.31
N GLY A 310 -11.02 22.16 11.01
CA GLY A 310 -9.88 22.55 10.19
C GLY A 310 -10.25 22.72 8.71
N GLU A 311 -11.08 21.82 8.18
CA GLU A 311 -11.60 21.89 6.81
C GLU A 311 -12.51 23.11 6.58
N GLU A 312 -13.36 23.46 7.56
CA GLU A 312 -14.18 24.67 7.52
C GLU A 312 -13.32 25.93 7.55
N ALA A 313 -12.28 25.97 8.38
CA ALA A 313 -11.32 27.08 8.41
C ALA A 313 -10.55 27.19 7.09
N PHE A 314 -10.11 26.06 6.53
CA PHE A 314 -9.49 25.98 5.21
C PHE A 314 -10.39 26.57 4.13
N ALA A 315 -11.64 26.11 4.07
CA ALA A 315 -12.59 26.54 3.07
C ALA A 315 -12.89 28.04 3.19
N ASN A 316 -13.03 28.55 4.42
CA ASN A 316 -13.25 29.97 4.68
C ASN A 316 -12.05 30.84 4.25
N TYR A 317 -10.83 30.37 4.49
CA TYR A 317 -9.61 31.07 4.08
C TYR A 317 -9.51 31.18 2.54
N TYR A 318 -9.85 30.10 1.83
CA TYR A 318 -9.71 30.00 0.37
C TYR A 318 -10.99 30.26 -0.43
N LYS A 319 -12.07 30.71 0.21
CA LYS A 319 -13.41 30.84 -0.39
C LYS A 319 -13.48 31.59 -1.72
N ASN A 320 -12.54 32.52 -1.94
CA ASN A 320 -12.48 33.39 -3.12
C ASN A 320 -11.26 33.12 -4.03
N THR A 321 -10.40 32.14 -3.71
CA THR A 321 -9.08 32.00 -4.36
C THR A 321 -8.76 30.60 -4.87
N LEU A 322 -9.22 29.52 -4.22
CA LEU A 322 -8.88 28.15 -4.64
C LEU A 322 -9.77 27.61 -5.77
N GLY A 323 -11.08 27.57 -5.55
CA GLY A 323 -12.03 27.02 -6.53
C GLY A 323 -11.85 25.52 -6.80
N GLN A 324 -12.30 25.06 -7.96
CA GLN A 324 -12.33 23.64 -8.34
C GLN A 324 -10.93 23.00 -8.41
N VAL A 325 -10.82 21.75 -7.98
CA VAL A 325 -9.62 20.90 -8.13
C VAL A 325 -9.88 19.72 -9.07
N ASP A 326 -8.84 19.29 -9.79
CA ASP A 326 -8.92 18.11 -10.66
C ASP A 326 -8.82 16.84 -9.82
N PHE A 327 -8.00 16.84 -8.78
CA PHE A 327 -7.82 15.71 -7.88
C PHE A 327 -7.90 16.12 -6.40
N TYR A 328 -8.60 15.29 -5.63
CA TYR A 328 -8.64 15.36 -4.17
C TYR A 328 -8.36 13.98 -3.57
N LYS A 329 -7.30 13.88 -2.75
CA LYS A 329 -7.14 12.72 -1.86
C LYS A 329 -8.09 12.90 -0.67
N ALA A 330 -9.10 12.03 -0.56
CA ALA A 330 -10.07 12.06 0.52
C ALA A 330 -9.36 12.13 1.88
N GLY A 331 -9.72 13.14 2.66
CA GLY A 331 -9.16 13.35 3.98
C GLY A 331 -9.57 12.24 4.94
N HIS A 332 -8.70 11.87 5.86
CA HIS A 332 -8.97 10.89 6.92
C HIS A 332 -9.58 9.60 6.37
N HIS A 333 -9.00 9.11 5.28
CA HIS A 333 -9.39 7.84 4.63
C HIS A 333 -10.87 7.76 4.22
N GLY A 334 -11.55 8.91 4.06
CA GLY A 334 -13.01 8.96 3.84
C GLY A 334 -13.83 8.75 5.10
N SER A 335 -13.32 9.16 6.27
CA SER A 335 -14.02 9.20 7.55
C SER A 335 -15.27 10.06 7.51
N LYS A 336 -16.14 9.87 8.51
CA LYS A 336 -17.27 10.78 8.75
C LYS A 336 -16.86 12.14 9.32
N THR A 337 -15.63 12.27 9.80
CA THR A 337 -15.11 13.50 10.45
C THR A 337 -14.43 14.46 9.47
N SER A 338 -14.24 14.06 8.22
CA SER A 338 -13.55 14.80 7.16
C SER A 338 -14.40 14.84 5.88
N SER A 339 -13.86 15.47 4.82
CA SER A 339 -14.52 15.70 3.54
C SER A 339 -15.92 16.28 3.72
N ASN A 340 -16.04 17.25 4.63
CA ASN A 340 -17.33 17.85 4.93
C ASN A 340 -17.82 18.72 3.77
N LYS A 341 -19.12 19.01 3.78
CA LYS A 341 -19.78 19.72 2.68
C LYS A 341 -19.17 21.10 2.40
N VAL A 342 -18.69 21.82 3.43
CA VAL A 342 -18.09 23.16 3.28
C VAL A 342 -16.79 23.10 2.46
N LEU A 343 -15.94 22.11 2.72
CA LEU A 343 -14.74 21.87 1.90
C LEU A 343 -15.12 21.48 0.48
N LEU A 344 -16.02 20.49 0.33
CA LEU A 344 -16.37 19.97 -0.99
C LEU A 344 -17.14 20.99 -1.86
N ASP A 345 -17.94 21.87 -1.26
CA ASP A 345 -18.61 22.99 -1.93
C ASP A 345 -17.57 23.98 -2.52
N LEU A 346 -16.42 24.17 -1.84
CA LEU A 346 -15.32 24.99 -2.35
C LEU A 346 -14.56 24.29 -3.49
N ILE A 347 -14.09 23.06 -3.25
CA ILE A 347 -13.11 22.41 -4.12
C ILE A 347 -13.71 21.60 -5.27
N LYS A 348 -15.01 21.23 -5.19
CA LYS A 348 -15.80 20.55 -6.24
C LYS A 348 -14.98 19.54 -7.06
N PRO A 349 -14.39 18.51 -6.42
CA PRO A 349 -13.30 17.74 -7.00
C PRO A 349 -13.79 16.93 -8.21
N LYS A 350 -12.99 16.89 -9.29
CA LYS A 350 -13.34 16.07 -10.48
C LYS A 350 -13.02 14.59 -10.26
N ILE A 351 -11.92 14.29 -9.59
CA ILE A 351 -11.44 12.94 -9.25
C ILE A 351 -11.16 12.89 -7.75
N CYS A 352 -11.54 11.78 -7.11
CA CYS A 352 -11.21 11.52 -5.72
C CYS A 352 -10.60 10.13 -5.55
N ALA A 353 -9.52 10.03 -4.78
CA ALA A 353 -9.00 8.74 -4.32
C ALA A 353 -9.14 8.63 -2.80
N VAL A 354 -9.48 7.44 -2.32
CA VAL A 354 -9.57 7.10 -0.90
C VAL A 354 -8.55 6.00 -0.61
N SER A 355 -7.53 6.32 0.18
CA SER A 355 -6.57 5.32 0.66
C SER A 355 -7.18 4.71 1.91
N CYS A 356 -7.72 3.50 1.80
CA CYS A 356 -8.24 2.80 2.96
C CYS A 356 -8.34 1.31 2.67
N SER A 357 -8.45 0.53 3.73
CA SER A 357 -8.88 -0.86 3.64
C SER A 357 -10.40 -0.89 3.87
N ALA A 358 -11.15 -0.79 2.77
CA ALA A 358 -12.58 -0.54 2.80
C ALA A 358 -13.35 -1.57 3.65
N GLY A 359 -14.17 -1.07 4.58
CA GLY A 359 -14.97 -1.90 5.47
C GLY A 359 -14.19 -2.51 6.64
N ASN A 360 -12.93 -2.17 6.83
CA ASN A 360 -12.16 -2.62 8.00
C ASN A 360 -12.75 -2.04 9.29
N SER A 361 -13.10 -2.92 10.23
CA SER A 361 -13.71 -2.54 11.50
C SER A 361 -12.72 -2.05 12.56
N GLU A 362 -11.43 -1.92 12.27
CA GLU A 362 -10.34 -1.62 13.22
C GLU A 362 -10.64 -0.45 14.18
N TYR A 363 -11.37 0.56 13.72
CA TYR A 363 -11.71 1.73 14.53
C TYR A 363 -13.14 1.71 15.08
N THR A 364 -14.07 1.02 14.41
CA THR A 364 -15.48 1.03 14.80
C THR A 364 -16.23 -0.21 14.34
N PRO A 365 -17.12 -0.76 15.18
CA PRO A 365 -18.04 -1.82 14.76
C PRO A 365 -19.27 -1.29 14.03
N ASN A 366 -19.49 0.04 13.99
CA ASN A 366 -20.63 0.64 13.29
C ASN A 366 -20.37 0.66 11.78
N TYR A 367 -21.21 -0.06 11.03
CA TYR A 367 -21.01 -0.28 9.61
C TYR A 367 -21.07 1.00 8.76
N LYS A 368 -21.78 2.04 9.23
CA LYS A 368 -21.88 3.33 8.54
C LYS A 368 -20.62 4.18 8.66
N ASN A 369 -19.80 3.90 9.67
CA ASN A 369 -18.66 4.75 10.06
C ASN A 369 -17.29 4.13 9.72
N VAL A 370 -17.24 2.88 9.27
CA VAL A 370 -16.01 2.33 8.67
C VAL A 370 -15.72 2.98 7.32
N PHE A 371 -14.48 2.96 6.89
CA PHE A 371 -14.07 3.71 5.70
C PHE A 371 -14.34 2.97 4.39
N PRO A 372 -14.62 3.70 3.29
CA PRO A 372 -15.14 5.07 3.29
C PRO A 372 -16.52 5.10 3.97
N ALA A 373 -16.79 6.10 4.81
CA ALA A 373 -18.04 6.21 5.56
C ALA A 373 -19.23 6.55 4.65
N GLN A 374 -20.46 6.21 5.06
CA GLN A 374 -21.65 6.53 4.26
C GLN A 374 -21.81 8.04 4.05
N ILE A 375 -21.56 8.86 5.07
CA ILE A 375 -21.65 10.32 4.95
C ILE A 375 -20.60 10.90 3.99
N PHE A 376 -19.40 10.29 3.90
CA PHE A 376 -18.41 10.67 2.90
C PHE A 376 -18.96 10.44 1.50
N VAL A 377 -19.58 9.27 1.27
CA VAL A 377 -20.22 8.92 -0.02
C VAL A 377 -21.34 9.91 -0.34
N ASP A 378 -22.21 10.21 0.61
CA ASP A 378 -23.33 11.15 0.43
C ASP A 378 -22.85 12.56 0.05
N ASN A 379 -21.74 13.01 0.63
CA ASN A 379 -21.16 14.32 0.35
C ASN A 379 -20.43 14.37 -1.00
N ILE A 380 -19.54 13.41 -1.29
CA ILE A 380 -18.71 13.44 -2.51
C ILE A 380 -19.52 13.20 -3.78
N ALA A 381 -20.57 12.38 -3.70
CA ALA A 381 -21.42 12.04 -4.84
C ALA A 381 -22.16 13.24 -5.45
N GLN A 382 -22.29 14.34 -4.70
CA GLN A 382 -22.86 15.60 -5.22
C GLN A 382 -21.97 16.28 -6.27
N TYR A 383 -20.68 15.90 -6.35
CA TYR A 383 -19.70 16.57 -7.21
C TYR A 383 -19.08 15.63 -8.25
N THR A 384 -18.82 14.38 -7.88
CA THR A 384 -18.21 13.41 -8.79
C THR A 384 -18.55 11.97 -8.41
N ASP A 385 -18.60 11.11 -9.43
CA ASP A 385 -18.62 9.66 -9.26
C ASP A 385 -17.27 9.00 -9.59
N ASN A 386 -16.26 9.80 -9.98
CA ASN A 386 -14.88 9.35 -10.20
C ASN A 386 -14.16 9.21 -8.85
N VAL A 387 -14.69 8.34 -7.99
CA VAL A 387 -14.16 8.03 -6.66
C VAL A 387 -13.52 6.65 -6.70
N TYR A 388 -12.26 6.53 -6.30
CA TYR A 388 -11.50 5.28 -6.39
C TYR A 388 -10.94 4.89 -5.02
N VAL A 389 -11.01 3.60 -4.68
CA VAL A 389 -10.54 3.09 -3.38
C VAL A 389 -9.43 2.06 -3.60
N THR A 390 -8.39 2.10 -2.77
CA THR A 390 -7.21 1.22 -2.90
C THR A 390 -7.57 -0.24 -2.65
N SER A 391 -8.07 -0.59 -1.46
CA SER A 391 -8.28 -1.98 -1.07
C SER A 391 -9.55 -2.21 -0.23
N MET A 392 -9.89 -3.47 0.01
CA MET A 392 -10.93 -3.90 0.95
C MET A 392 -10.32 -4.64 2.13
N GLY A 393 -10.92 -4.45 3.31
CA GLY A 393 -10.41 -4.91 4.59
C GLY A 393 -11.27 -5.90 5.36
N MET A 394 -12.23 -6.52 4.69
CA MET A 394 -13.19 -7.45 5.33
C MET A 394 -12.68 -8.88 5.50
N ASP A 395 -11.55 -9.24 4.89
CA ASP A 395 -10.97 -10.60 4.94
C ASP A 395 -9.70 -10.65 5.80
N ASP A 396 -9.19 -11.85 6.11
CA ASP A 396 -7.91 -12.03 6.84
C ASP A 396 -6.72 -11.35 6.14
N LYS A 397 -6.82 -11.13 4.83
CA LYS A 397 -5.82 -10.46 4.00
C LYS A 397 -6.45 -9.28 3.29
N GLU A 398 -5.66 -8.22 3.13
CA GLU A 398 -6.04 -7.10 2.28
C GLU A 398 -6.18 -7.59 0.83
N LYS A 399 -7.26 -7.17 0.17
CA LYS A 399 -7.49 -7.44 -1.26
C LYS A 399 -7.62 -6.12 -2.01
N PRO A 400 -7.01 -5.97 -3.19
CA PRO A 400 -7.18 -4.76 -3.98
C PRO A 400 -8.65 -4.60 -4.40
N ILE A 401 -9.17 -3.37 -4.31
CA ILE A 401 -10.29 -2.95 -5.17
C ILE A 401 -9.66 -2.42 -6.45
N ASN A 402 -8.82 -1.39 -6.33
CA ASN A 402 -7.96 -0.89 -7.40
C ASN A 402 -6.46 -1.19 -7.16
N GLY A 403 -6.08 -1.66 -5.97
CA GLY A 403 -4.66 -1.74 -5.59
C GLY A 403 -4.05 -0.35 -5.48
N ASN A 404 -2.90 -0.12 -6.11
CA ASN A 404 -2.35 1.24 -6.20
C ASN A 404 -3.15 2.04 -7.21
N ILE A 405 -3.59 3.24 -6.84
CA ILE A 405 -4.26 4.18 -7.73
C ILE A 405 -3.23 5.18 -8.22
N ILE A 406 -3.21 5.47 -9.52
CA ILE A 406 -2.25 6.36 -10.15
C ILE A 406 -3.04 7.49 -10.81
N VAL A 407 -2.88 8.71 -10.32
CA VAL A 407 -3.39 9.92 -10.98
C VAL A 407 -2.24 10.58 -11.69
N SER A 408 -2.37 10.88 -12.98
CA SER A 408 -1.27 11.45 -13.77
C SER A 408 -1.73 12.60 -14.65
N CYS A 409 -0.79 13.50 -14.95
CA CYS A 409 -1.04 14.70 -15.75
C CYS A 409 0.16 14.99 -16.67
N ASN A 410 -0.12 15.31 -17.94
CA ASN A 410 0.86 15.76 -18.93
C ASN A 410 0.91 17.29 -19.09
N GLY A 411 0.15 18.03 -18.27
CA GLY A 411 -0.01 19.48 -18.32
C GLY A 411 -1.26 19.95 -19.08
N GLU A 412 -1.96 19.07 -19.79
CA GLU A 412 -3.20 19.37 -20.51
C GLU A 412 -4.37 18.48 -20.06
N ASP A 413 -4.08 17.19 -19.82
CA ASP A 413 -5.05 16.16 -19.46
C ASP A 413 -4.68 15.50 -18.13
N VAL A 414 -5.71 15.14 -17.36
CA VAL A 414 -5.58 14.34 -16.13
C VAL A 414 -6.22 12.97 -16.36
N SER A 415 -5.49 11.91 -16.02
CA SER A 415 -5.95 10.51 -16.15
C SER A 415 -5.80 9.75 -14.83
N VAL A 416 -6.61 8.70 -14.68
CA VAL A 416 -6.54 7.75 -13.55
C VAL A 416 -6.26 6.36 -14.08
N ALA A 417 -5.35 5.66 -13.41
CA ALA A 417 -5.00 4.27 -13.65
C ALA A 417 -4.91 3.49 -12.34
N SER A 418 -4.84 2.17 -12.42
CA SER A 418 -4.67 1.31 -11.26
C SER A 418 -3.91 0.02 -11.55
N THR A 419 -3.36 -0.62 -10.51
CA THR A 419 -2.53 -1.83 -10.66
C THR A 419 -3.21 -3.11 -10.18
N GLY A 420 -4.37 -3.01 -9.54
CA GLY A 420 -5.08 -4.13 -8.92
C GLY A 420 -6.44 -4.40 -9.56
N LYS A 421 -6.94 -5.62 -9.31
CA LYS A 421 -8.29 -6.04 -9.70
C LYS A 421 -9.00 -6.62 -8.49
N GLU A 422 -10.26 -6.26 -8.32
CA GLU A 422 -11.16 -6.75 -7.29
C GLU A 422 -11.55 -8.23 -7.50
N SER A 423 -11.57 -8.70 -8.75
CA SER A 423 -11.77 -10.12 -9.07
C SER A 423 -11.04 -10.53 -10.36
N ASP A 424 -10.71 -11.82 -10.48
CA ASP A 424 -10.02 -12.38 -11.65
C ASP A 424 -10.78 -12.18 -12.97
N ASN A 425 -12.12 -12.10 -12.91
CA ASN A 425 -12.99 -11.90 -14.06
C ASN A 425 -13.33 -10.42 -14.30
N GLN A 426 -12.73 -9.50 -13.55
CA GLN A 426 -13.02 -8.08 -13.69
C GLN A 426 -12.39 -7.51 -14.96
N ASP A 427 -13.23 -6.91 -15.79
CA ASP A 427 -12.78 -6.17 -16.96
C ASP A 427 -12.19 -4.82 -16.51
N THR A 428 -10.88 -4.68 -16.70
CA THR A 428 -10.13 -3.45 -16.44
C THR A 428 -9.67 -2.79 -17.74
N SER A 429 -10.29 -3.12 -18.88
CA SER A 429 -9.95 -2.45 -20.14
C SER A 429 -10.35 -0.97 -20.16
N ASN A 430 -11.33 -0.59 -19.33
CA ASN A 430 -11.89 0.77 -19.26
C ASN A 430 -11.35 1.61 -18.10
N GLY A 431 -10.22 1.23 -17.50
CA GLY A 431 -9.61 1.97 -16.40
C GLY A 431 -9.98 1.43 -15.01
N PRO A 432 -9.70 2.21 -13.95
CA PRO A 432 -9.96 1.83 -12.57
C PRO A 432 -11.46 1.76 -12.25
N ILE A 433 -11.79 0.98 -11.22
CA ILE A 433 -13.16 0.73 -10.78
C ILE A 433 -13.60 1.88 -9.87
N LYS A 434 -14.62 2.61 -10.31
CA LYS A 434 -15.30 3.59 -9.48
C LYS A 434 -15.92 2.90 -8.26
N LEU A 435 -15.90 3.57 -7.12
CA LEU A 435 -16.36 3.05 -5.84
C LEU A 435 -17.77 2.48 -5.94
N LYS A 436 -18.70 3.23 -6.56
CA LYS A 436 -20.10 2.82 -6.73
C LYS A 436 -20.27 1.53 -7.55
N ASP A 437 -19.32 1.22 -8.40
CA ASP A 437 -19.34 0.06 -9.30
C ASP A 437 -18.56 -1.14 -8.72
N SER A 438 -17.88 -0.97 -7.58
CA SER A 438 -17.12 -2.04 -6.93
C SER A 438 -18.05 -3.12 -6.34
N LEU A 439 -17.59 -4.36 -6.33
CA LEU A 439 -18.28 -5.47 -5.68
C LEU A 439 -18.42 -5.19 -4.18
N TRP A 440 -17.38 -4.65 -3.55
CA TRP A 440 -17.40 -4.27 -2.14
C TRP A 440 -18.54 -3.30 -1.81
N PHE A 441 -18.71 -2.25 -2.61
CA PHE A 441 -19.73 -1.22 -2.37
C PHE A 441 -21.14 -1.79 -2.49
N ASN A 442 -21.36 -2.64 -3.48
CA ASN A 442 -22.65 -3.25 -3.79
C ASN A 442 -22.97 -4.51 -2.95
N LYS A 443 -22.13 -4.87 -1.98
CA LYS A 443 -22.40 -6.00 -1.08
C LYS A 443 -23.55 -5.69 -0.14
N GLU A 444 -24.27 -6.74 0.22
CA GLU A 444 -25.14 -6.76 1.38
C GLU A 444 -24.40 -7.36 2.58
N ILE A 445 -24.63 -6.78 3.76
CA ILE A 445 -24.07 -7.24 5.03
C ILE A 445 -25.17 -7.49 6.04
N TYR A 446 -24.86 -8.23 7.10
CA TYR A 446 -25.75 -8.41 8.23
C TYR A 446 -25.36 -7.46 9.36
N VAL A 447 -26.36 -6.81 9.96
CA VAL A 447 -26.15 -5.85 11.04
C VAL A 447 -27.09 -6.11 12.21
N VAL A 448 -26.64 -5.80 13.42
CA VAL A 448 -27.42 -5.95 14.66
C VAL A 448 -27.60 -4.59 15.31
N ASP A 449 -28.83 -4.27 15.70
CA ASP A 449 -29.15 -3.05 16.47
C ASP A 449 -28.49 -3.14 17.85
N THR A 450 -27.75 -2.10 18.21
CA THR A 450 -27.05 -2.03 19.50
C THR A 450 -27.95 -1.57 20.65
N GLY A 451 -29.17 -1.10 20.34
CA GLY A 451 -30.07 -0.42 21.28
C GLY A 451 -29.61 1.00 21.65
N LYS A 452 -28.49 1.47 21.08
CA LYS A 452 -27.97 2.82 21.29
C LYS A 452 -28.42 3.76 20.17
N LYS A 453 -28.51 5.04 20.50
CA LYS A 453 -28.79 6.12 19.57
C LYS A 453 -27.51 6.83 19.14
N ASP A 454 -27.46 7.21 17.88
CA ASP A 454 -26.44 8.09 17.34
C ASP A 454 -26.64 9.50 17.92
N SER A 455 -25.58 10.08 18.48
CA SER A 455 -25.64 11.37 19.15
C SER A 455 -25.85 12.55 18.20
N GLU A 456 -25.51 12.40 16.93
CA GLU A 456 -25.58 13.47 15.93
C GLU A 456 -26.95 13.52 15.25
N ASN A 457 -27.56 12.36 14.95
CA ASN A 457 -28.82 12.29 14.19
C ASN A 457 -29.98 11.55 14.89
N GLY A 458 -29.77 10.97 16.08
CA GLY A 458 -30.81 10.28 16.86
C GLY A 458 -31.26 8.92 16.28
N GLY A 459 -30.64 8.46 15.20
CA GLY A 459 -30.89 7.15 14.58
C GLY A 459 -30.37 5.98 15.43
N ASN A 460 -30.84 4.77 15.17
CA ASN A 460 -30.29 3.58 15.83
C ASN A 460 -28.88 3.28 15.30
N ILE A 461 -27.97 2.91 16.21
CA ILE A 461 -26.63 2.44 15.85
C ILE A 461 -26.68 0.93 15.60
N TYR A 462 -26.19 0.53 14.45
CA TYR A 462 -26.10 -0.87 14.03
C TYR A 462 -24.64 -1.27 13.84
N ASN A 463 -24.28 -2.44 14.36
CA ASN A 463 -22.96 -3.02 14.17
C ASN A 463 -22.99 -4.14 13.13
N PHE A 464 -21.89 -4.36 12.42
CA PHE A 464 -21.72 -5.47 11.47
C PHE A 464 -20.72 -6.52 11.95
N VAL A 465 -20.03 -6.24 13.05
CA VAL A 465 -19.13 -7.16 13.75
C VAL A 465 -19.47 -7.18 15.23
N SER A 466 -19.32 -8.34 15.88
CA SER A 466 -19.50 -8.46 17.33
C SER A 466 -18.35 -7.82 18.12
N ALA A 467 -17.14 -7.88 17.57
CA ALA A 467 -15.94 -7.31 18.18
C ALA A 467 -14.92 -6.90 17.11
N VAL A 468 -14.45 -5.65 17.21
CA VAL A 468 -13.44 -5.06 16.31
C VAL A 468 -12.17 -5.90 16.20
N LYS A 469 -11.63 -6.39 17.34
CA LYS A 469 -10.35 -7.11 17.37
C LYS A 469 -10.39 -8.51 16.77
N LYS A 470 -11.56 -9.14 16.70
CA LYS A 470 -11.72 -10.51 16.20
C LYS A 470 -12.26 -10.56 14.76
N LYS A 471 -12.82 -9.44 14.26
CA LYS A 471 -13.50 -9.35 12.96
C LYS A 471 -14.57 -10.43 12.77
N ASP A 472 -15.34 -10.68 13.84
CA ASP A 472 -16.45 -11.63 13.87
C ASP A 472 -17.69 -11.00 13.20
N TYR A 473 -17.75 -11.03 11.87
CA TYR A 473 -18.85 -10.47 11.09
C TYR A 473 -20.15 -11.22 11.33
N TYR A 474 -21.23 -10.45 11.47
CA TYR A 474 -22.57 -11.02 11.56
C TYR A 474 -22.97 -11.69 10.24
N ASN A 475 -23.85 -12.68 10.35
CA ASN A 475 -24.35 -13.48 9.24
C ASN A 475 -25.82 -13.85 9.49
N GLU A 476 -26.42 -14.61 8.57
CA GLU A 476 -27.82 -15.03 8.64
C GLU A 476 -28.20 -15.83 9.90
N SER A 477 -27.23 -16.49 10.54
CA SER A 477 -27.47 -17.25 11.77
C SER A 477 -27.30 -16.41 13.04
N THR A 478 -26.90 -15.14 12.91
CA THR A 478 -26.76 -14.22 14.03
C THR A 478 -28.14 -13.76 14.52
N PRO A 479 -28.47 -13.93 15.82
CA PRO A 479 -29.76 -13.49 16.36
C PRO A 479 -30.01 -11.98 16.15
N ASN A 480 -31.22 -11.63 15.71
CA ASN A 480 -31.67 -10.26 15.44
C ASN A 480 -30.88 -9.52 14.35
N ALA A 481 -30.05 -10.22 13.58
CA ALA A 481 -29.36 -9.60 12.46
C ALA A 481 -30.31 -9.35 11.30
N ILE A 482 -30.23 -8.15 10.74
CA ILE A 482 -30.96 -7.75 9.53
C ILE A 482 -29.96 -7.58 8.38
N LYS A 483 -30.40 -7.94 7.17
CA LYS A 483 -29.60 -7.76 5.95
C LYS A 483 -29.80 -6.35 5.41
N VAL A 484 -28.71 -5.64 5.10
CA VAL A 484 -28.73 -4.27 4.57
C VAL A 484 -27.66 -4.09 3.48
N PRO A 485 -27.83 -3.16 2.52
CA PRO A 485 -26.73 -2.73 1.66
C PRO A 485 -25.58 -2.19 2.51
N PHE A 486 -24.34 -2.50 2.16
CA PHE A 486 -23.19 -2.01 2.93
C PHE A 486 -22.98 -0.52 2.72
N ARG A 487 -23.06 -0.07 1.47
CA ARG A 487 -23.08 1.34 1.08
C ARG A 487 -24.22 1.58 0.10
N VAL A 488 -24.67 2.83 0.04
CA VAL A 488 -25.67 3.29 -0.91
C VAL A 488 -25.12 4.52 -1.61
N TRP A 489 -25.15 4.54 -2.95
CA TRP A 489 -24.85 5.76 -3.69
C TRP A 489 -26.13 6.60 -3.77
N PRO A 490 -26.12 7.89 -3.43
CA PRO A 490 -27.31 8.72 -3.55
C PRO A 490 -27.74 8.82 -5.02
N ASN A 491 -29.05 8.77 -5.25
CA ASN A 491 -29.67 8.83 -6.59
C ASN A 491 -29.60 10.21 -7.23
#